data_AF-A0AAE6M949-F1
#
_entry.id   AF-A0AAE6M949-F1
#
_cell.length_a   1.000
_cell.length_b   1.000
_cell.length_c   1.000
_cell.angle_alpha   90.00
_cell.angle_beta   90.00
_cell.angle_gamma   90.00
#
_symmetry.space_group_name_H-M   'P 1'
#
loop_
_entity.id
_entity.type
_entity.pdbx_description
1 polymer ?
#
loop_
_entity_poly.entity_id
_entity_poly.type
_entity_poly.pdbx_seq_one_letter_code
_entity_poly.pdbx_strand_id
1 'polypeptide(L)'
;MLIFGTLKGYSDGIEEARHWALYVKKEKEISVLSAEIESNDFLDLCNCVEHRKLYDKVLKIARALHSASKYKDEDFNDWHVFIRIKENNSIDFIRAFVNAAKDTGHIVRRPQIQICVINKSCIKNMQLVCEERS
;
A
#
# COMPACT_ATOMS: atom_id res chain seq x y z
N MET A 1 33.56 -1.62 8.18
CA MET A 1 32.95 -2.48 7.14
C MET A 1 31.84 -3.29 7.82
N LEU A 2 30.59 -2.83 7.72
CA LEU A 2 29.45 -3.52 8.34
C LEU A 2 28.91 -4.55 7.34
N ILE A 3 29.15 -5.82 7.66
CA ILE A 3 28.61 -6.96 6.95
C ILE A 3 27.12 -7.03 7.33
N PHE A 4 26.23 -6.66 6.41
CA PHE A 4 24.81 -7.00 6.52
C PHE A 4 24.67 -8.50 6.25
N GLY A 5 24.91 -9.29 7.30
CA GLY A 5 24.50 -10.68 7.33
C GLY A 5 23.02 -10.75 6.97
N THR A 6 22.70 -11.61 6.01
CA THR A 6 21.35 -11.94 5.52
C THR A 6 20.28 -11.68 6.58
N LEU A 7 19.40 -10.71 6.32
CA LEU A 7 18.23 -10.33 7.12
C LEU A 7 17.15 -11.44 7.15
N LYS A 8 17.53 -12.70 7.40
CA LYS A 8 16.60 -13.75 7.83
C LYS A 8 16.19 -13.41 9.26
N GLY A 9 15.09 -12.66 9.41
CA GLY A 9 14.42 -12.51 10.71
C GLY A 9 13.97 -11.11 11.13
N TYR A 10 13.57 -10.21 10.21
CA TYR A 10 13.12 -8.87 10.61
C TYR A 10 11.60 -8.62 10.55
N SER A 11 10.79 -9.47 9.92
CA SER A 11 9.33 -9.49 10.14
C SER A 11 8.70 -10.74 9.52
N ASP A 12 7.80 -11.41 10.24
CA ASP A 12 6.88 -12.38 9.63
C ASP A 12 5.73 -11.60 8.97
N GLY A 13 5.61 -11.71 7.63
CA GLY A 13 4.54 -11.04 6.88
C GLY A 13 3.14 -11.44 7.38
N ILE A 14 3.00 -12.65 7.94
CA ILE A 14 1.77 -13.12 8.56
C ILE A 14 1.50 -12.35 9.86
N GLU A 15 2.50 -12.19 10.72
CA GLU A 15 2.37 -11.43 11.98
C GLU A 15 2.01 -9.96 11.73
N GLU A 16 2.65 -9.32 10.75
CA GLU A 16 2.36 -7.94 10.38
C GLU A 16 0.95 -7.78 9.78
N ALA A 17 0.50 -8.74 8.95
CA ALA A 17 -0.86 -8.76 8.41
C ALA A 17 -1.90 -8.95 9.52
N ARG A 18 -1.65 -9.85 10.48
CA ARG A 18 -2.50 -10.07 11.66
C ARG A 18 -2.57 -8.81 12.52
N HIS A 19 -1.43 -8.20 12.81
CA HIS A 19 -1.35 -6.98 13.62
C HIS A 19 -2.13 -5.83 12.96
N TRP A 20 -2.02 -5.67 11.64
CA TRP A 20 -2.80 -4.69 10.90
C TRP A 20 -4.31 -4.94 11.00
N ALA A 21 -4.77 -6.19 10.81
CA ALA A 21 -6.18 -6.53 10.89
C ALA A 21 -6.76 -6.29 12.30
N LEU A 22 -6.08 -6.77 13.34
CA LEU A 22 -6.55 -6.70 14.73
C LEU A 22 -6.48 -5.29 15.31
N TYR A 23 -5.36 -4.58 15.12
CA TYR A 23 -5.11 -3.32 15.84
C TYR A 23 -5.42 -2.08 15.02
N VAL A 24 -5.28 -2.15 13.69
CA VAL A 24 -5.57 -1.01 12.81
C VAL A 24 -6.99 -1.06 12.25
N LYS A 25 -7.40 -2.22 11.72
CA LYS A 25 -8.77 -2.39 11.18
C LYS A 25 -9.80 -2.78 12.24
N LYS A 26 -9.35 -3.29 13.39
CA LYS A 26 -10.21 -3.72 14.52
C LYS A 26 -11.16 -4.86 14.14
N GLU A 27 -10.71 -5.75 13.25
CA GLU A 27 -11.45 -6.95 12.88
C GLU A 27 -11.33 -8.03 13.95
N LYS A 28 -12.40 -8.78 14.20
CA LYS A 28 -12.45 -9.85 15.22
C LYS A 28 -12.25 -11.25 14.65
N GLU A 29 -12.50 -11.40 13.36
CA GLU A 29 -12.34 -12.64 12.62
C GLU A 29 -11.42 -12.35 11.45
N ILE A 30 -10.35 -13.11 11.33
CA ILE A 30 -9.34 -12.90 10.29
C ILE A 30 -9.03 -14.22 9.60
N SER A 31 -8.92 -14.15 8.28
CA SER A 31 -8.36 -15.22 7.44
C SER A 31 -7.11 -14.67 6.78
N VAL A 32 -5.99 -15.36 6.94
CA VAL A 32 -4.75 -15.04 6.23
C VAL A 32 -4.66 -15.93 5.00
N LEU A 33 -4.54 -15.30 3.84
CA LEU A 33 -4.39 -15.97 2.55
C LEU A 33 -2.96 -15.74 2.04
N SER A 34 -2.33 -16.81 1.56
CA SER A 34 -1.18 -16.70 0.67
C SER A 34 -1.71 -16.56 -0.75
N ALA A 35 -1.14 -15.66 -1.54
CA ALA A 35 -1.50 -15.51 -2.95
C ALA A 35 -0.31 -14.99 -3.74
N GLU A 36 -0.28 -15.35 -5.02
CA GLU A 36 0.62 -14.78 -6.01
C GLU A 36 -0.11 -13.66 -6.74
N ILE A 37 0.61 -12.58 -7.05
CA ILE A 37 0.07 -11.44 -7.80
C ILE A 37 0.89 -11.30 -9.07
N GLU A 38 0.25 -11.48 -10.21
CA GLU A 38 0.90 -11.47 -11.52
C GLU A 38 0.19 -10.46 -12.45
N SER A 39 0.92 -9.41 -12.84
CA SER A 39 0.53 -8.50 -13.91
C SER A 39 1.74 -7.71 -14.40
N ASN A 40 1.72 -7.31 -15.68
CA ASN A 40 2.66 -6.35 -16.24
C ASN A 40 2.16 -4.90 -16.09
N ASP A 41 0.86 -4.72 -15.79
CA ASP A 41 0.17 -3.45 -15.74
C ASP A 41 -0.02 -3.04 -14.28
N PHE A 42 1.04 -2.56 -13.63
CA PHE A 42 1.00 -2.20 -12.21
C PHE A 42 1.73 -0.91 -11.90
N LEU A 43 1.30 -0.23 -10.83
CA LEU A 43 1.99 0.93 -10.29
C LEU A 43 2.85 0.52 -9.10
N ASP A 44 4.14 0.86 -9.13
CA ASP A 44 5.09 0.46 -8.11
C ASP A 44 5.82 1.66 -7.54
N LEU A 45 5.32 2.14 -6.41
CA LEU A 45 5.91 3.26 -5.70
C LEU A 45 7.11 2.83 -4.83
N CYS A 46 7.32 1.53 -4.63
CA CYS A 46 8.42 1.01 -3.82
C CYS A 46 9.74 1.02 -4.60
N ASN A 47 9.78 0.41 -5.80
CA ASN A 47 11.05 0.17 -6.50
C ASN A 47 11.15 0.85 -7.87
N CYS A 48 10.05 1.33 -8.47
CA CYS A 48 10.08 1.97 -9.78
C CYS A 48 10.13 3.51 -9.69
N VAL A 49 11.23 4.11 -10.15
CA VAL A 49 11.44 5.57 -10.15
C VAL A 49 10.44 6.29 -11.05
N GLU A 50 10.17 5.77 -12.24
CA GLU A 50 9.26 6.42 -13.19
C GLU A 50 7.81 6.39 -12.68
N HIS A 51 7.40 5.33 -11.99
CA HIS A 51 6.10 5.25 -11.33
C HIS A 51 5.96 6.28 -10.19
N ARG A 52 7.02 6.50 -9.40
CA ARG A 52 7.04 7.58 -8.40
C ARG A 52 6.95 8.96 -9.04
N LYS A 53 7.70 9.22 -10.12
CA LYS A 53 7.60 10.49 -10.86
C LYS A 53 6.20 10.74 -11.41
N LEU A 54 5.54 9.70 -11.93
CA LEU A 54 4.15 9.78 -12.37
C LEU A 54 3.23 10.16 -11.20
N TYR A 55 3.39 9.48 -10.05
CA TYR A 55 2.63 9.79 -8.84
C TYR A 55 2.83 11.23 -8.38
N ASP A 56 4.08 11.68 -8.26
CA ASP A 56 4.41 13.04 -7.81
C ASP A 56 3.85 14.11 -8.75
N LYS A 57 3.88 13.86 -10.07
CA LYS A 57 3.27 14.74 -11.07
C LYS A 57 1.76 14.87 -10.84
N VAL A 58 1.05 13.76 -10.66
CA VAL A 58 -0.40 13.76 -10.45
C VAL A 58 -0.74 14.36 -9.08
N LEU A 59 0.02 14.05 -8.03
CA LEU A 59 -0.12 14.62 -6.69
C LEU A 59 -0.02 16.15 -6.73
N LYS A 60 0.97 16.69 -7.43
CA LYS A 60 1.13 18.15 -7.58
C LYS A 60 -0.08 18.79 -8.25
N ILE A 61 -0.61 18.19 -9.31
CA ILE A 61 -1.79 18.67 -10.01
C ILE A 61 -3.03 18.59 -9.10
N ALA A 62 -3.24 17.46 -8.43
CA ALA A 62 -4.38 17.24 -7.55
C ALA A 62 -4.39 18.22 -6.37
N ARG A 63 -3.22 18.47 -5.74
CA ARG A 63 -3.09 19.47 -4.68
C ARG A 63 -3.37 20.89 -5.16
N ALA A 64 -2.87 21.26 -6.33
CA ALA A 64 -3.17 22.57 -6.91
C ALA A 64 -4.68 22.77 -7.15
N LEU A 65 -5.37 21.74 -7.66
CA LEU A 65 -6.82 21.76 -7.83
C LEU A 65 -7.56 21.84 -6.48
N HIS A 66 -7.12 21.10 -5.47
CA HIS A 66 -7.69 21.15 -4.12
C HIS A 66 -7.59 22.55 -3.52
N SER A 67 -6.39 23.15 -3.55
CA SER A 67 -6.14 24.50 -3.04
C SER A 67 -6.94 25.59 -3.77
N ALA A 68 -7.29 25.37 -5.05
CA ALA A 68 -8.12 26.26 -5.83
C ALA A 68 -9.64 25.99 -5.69
N SER A 69 -10.03 24.91 -5.00
CA SER A 69 -11.42 24.50 -4.85
C SER A 69 -12.11 25.16 -3.65
N LYS A 70 -13.44 25.00 -3.58
CA LYS A 70 -14.22 25.38 -2.39
C LYS A 70 -13.89 24.55 -1.13
N TYR A 71 -13.14 23.45 -1.27
CA TYR A 71 -12.76 22.53 -0.20
C TYR A 71 -11.31 22.75 0.29
N LYS A 72 -10.67 23.86 -0.09
CA LYS A 72 -9.25 24.14 0.21
C LYS A 72 -8.88 24.06 1.70
N ASP A 73 -9.83 24.30 2.59
CA ASP A 73 -9.63 24.34 4.04
C ASP A 73 -9.82 22.95 4.68
N GLU A 74 -10.22 21.95 3.90
CA GLU A 74 -10.27 20.54 4.32
C GLU A 74 -8.94 19.82 4.06
N ASP A 75 -8.70 18.75 4.81
CA ASP A 75 -7.53 17.89 4.60
C ASP A 75 -7.54 17.28 3.20
N PHE A 76 -6.40 17.37 2.51
CA PHE A 76 -6.26 16.77 1.19
C PHE A 76 -6.21 15.24 1.30
N ASN A 77 -7.14 14.57 0.62
CA ASN A 77 -7.15 13.11 0.54
C ASN A 77 -6.26 12.62 -0.59
N ASP A 78 -5.06 12.13 -0.24
CA ASP A 78 -4.09 11.54 -1.17
C ASP A 78 -4.68 10.37 -1.99
N TRP A 79 -5.78 9.74 -1.55
CA TRP A 79 -6.47 8.69 -2.31
C TRP A 79 -6.92 9.14 -3.71
N HIS A 80 -7.28 10.41 -3.86
CA HIS A 80 -7.70 10.96 -5.15
C HIS A 80 -6.61 10.91 -6.22
N VAL A 81 -5.34 10.88 -5.82
CA VAL A 81 -4.20 10.73 -6.76
C VAL A 81 -4.27 9.37 -7.46
N PHE A 82 -4.55 8.31 -6.70
CA PHE A 82 -4.65 6.96 -7.26
C PHE A 82 -5.85 6.78 -8.18
N ILE A 83 -7.00 7.40 -7.85
CA ILE A 83 -8.17 7.42 -8.74
C ILE A 83 -7.80 8.06 -10.09
N ARG A 84 -7.13 9.22 -10.05
CA ARG A 84 -6.76 9.94 -11.27
C ARG A 84 -5.74 9.20 -12.13
N ILE A 85 -4.80 8.50 -11.49
CA ILE A 85 -3.85 7.63 -12.19
C ILE A 85 -4.60 6.47 -12.86
N LYS A 86 -5.53 5.81 -12.16
CA LYS A 86 -6.34 4.71 -12.68
C LYS A 86 -7.22 5.12 -13.88
N GLU A 87 -7.79 6.32 -13.88
CA GLU A 87 -8.61 6.80 -15.00
C GLU A 87 -7.85 6.86 -16.34
N ASN A 88 -6.52 7.03 -16.29
CA ASN A 88 -5.69 7.24 -17.48
C ASN A 88 -4.75 6.07 -17.78
N ASN A 89 -4.73 5.03 -16.94
CA ASN A 89 -3.81 3.91 -17.04
C ASN A 89 -4.54 2.62 -16.68
N SER A 90 -4.37 1.56 -17.48
CA SER A 90 -4.76 0.21 -17.07
C SER A 90 -3.81 -0.23 -15.96
N ILE A 91 -4.31 -0.38 -14.74
CA ILE A 91 -3.52 -0.79 -13.57
C ILE A 91 -4.29 -1.87 -12.84
N ASP A 92 -3.69 -3.05 -12.76
CA ASP A 92 -4.24 -4.21 -12.07
C ASP A 92 -3.98 -4.17 -10.57
N PHE A 93 -2.84 -3.62 -10.15
CA PHE A 93 -2.53 -3.43 -8.73
C PHE A 93 -1.54 -2.28 -8.49
N ILE A 94 -1.51 -1.81 -7.25
CA ILE A 94 -0.57 -0.78 -6.76
C ILE A 94 0.26 -1.37 -5.63
N ARG A 95 1.58 -1.22 -5.69
CA ARG A 95 2.52 -1.54 -4.60
C ARG A 95 3.08 -0.25 -4.00
N ALA A 96 2.90 -0.05 -2.70
CA ALA A 96 3.36 1.16 -2.01
C ALA A 96 3.87 0.88 -0.60
N PHE A 97 4.81 1.70 -0.13
CA PHE A 97 5.20 1.72 1.27
C PHE A 97 4.17 2.50 2.10
N VAL A 98 3.78 1.95 3.24
CA VAL A 98 2.91 2.61 4.21
C VAL A 98 3.56 2.62 5.58
N ASN A 99 3.30 3.69 6.33
CA ASN A 99 3.61 3.73 7.75
C ASN A 99 2.40 3.21 8.53
N ALA A 100 2.40 1.91 8.82
CA ALA A 100 1.26 1.24 9.44
C ALA A 100 1.00 1.68 10.89
N ALA A 101 2.02 2.18 11.57
CA ALA A 101 1.93 2.59 12.97
C ALA A 101 1.15 3.90 13.17
N LYS A 102 0.94 4.72 12.11
CA LYS A 102 0.36 6.08 12.19
C LYS A 102 0.89 6.93 13.37
N ASP A 103 2.10 6.64 13.83
CA ASP A 103 2.71 7.36 14.95
C ASP A 103 3.15 8.72 14.41
N THR A 104 2.84 9.79 15.16
CA THR A 104 2.82 11.21 14.74
C THR A 104 4.19 11.81 14.39
N GLY A 105 5.19 11.00 14.07
CA GLY A 105 6.55 11.43 13.74
C GLY A 105 6.91 11.28 12.26
N HIS A 106 7.88 12.08 11.81
CA HIS A 106 8.53 11.98 10.49
C HIS A 106 9.34 10.69 10.29
N ILE A 107 9.32 9.76 11.26
CA ILE A 107 10.09 8.52 11.25
C ILE A 107 9.14 7.34 11.03
N VAL A 108 9.32 6.64 9.91
CA VAL A 108 8.61 5.40 9.61
C VAL A 108 9.28 4.26 10.39
N ARG A 109 8.78 3.94 11.59
CA ARG A 109 9.34 2.88 12.45
C ARG A 109 9.04 1.46 11.98
N ARG A 110 7.92 1.27 11.27
CA ARG A 110 7.49 -0.03 10.72
C ARG A 110 7.00 0.16 9.28
N PRO A 111 7.92 0.28 8.31
CA PRO A 111 7.53 0.38 6.91
C PRO A 111 6.93 -0.96 6.48
N GLN A 112 5.69 -0.93 6.00
CA GLN A 112 5.05 -2.08 5.41
C GLN A 112 4.87 -1.84 3.92
N ILE A 113 5.01 -2.89 3.11
CA ILE A 113 4.58 -2.84 1.71
C ILE A 113 3.11 -3.27 1.68
N GLN A 114 2.24 -2.38 1.24
CA GLN A 114 0.86 -2.73 0.92
C GLN A 114 0.69 -2.90 -0.58
N ILE A 115 -0.04 -3.96 -0.95
CA ILE A 115 -0.45 -4.22 -2.32
C ILE A 115 -1.96 -4.04 -2.39
N CYS A 116 -2.40 -3.01 -3.11
CA CYS A 116 -3.81 -2.77 -3.40
C CYS A 116 -4.15 -3.39 -4.76
N VAL A 117 -4.89 -4.49 -4.75
CA VAL A 117 -5.35 -5.14 -5.98
C VAL A 117 -6.63 -4.48 -6.47
N ILE A 118 -6.61 -4.01 -7.71
CA ILE A 118 -7.73 -3.36 -8.39
C ILE A 118 -8.46 -4.39 -9.25
N ASN A 119 -7.70 -5.16 -10.04
CA ASN A 119 -8.22 -6.22 -10.88
C ASN A 119 -7.96 -7.58 -10.24
N LYS A 120 -9.01 -8.24 -9.73
CA LYS A 120 -8.86 -9.52 -9.03
C LYS A 120 -8.34 -10.66 -9.91
N SER A 121 -8.39 -10.53 -11.25
CA SER A 121 -7.85 -11.57 -12.14
C SER A 121 -6.33 -11.73 -12.05
N CYS A 122 -5.60 -10.74 -11.51
CA CYS A 122 -4.16 -10.82 -11.30
C CYS A 122 -3.77 -11.64 -10.05
N ILE A 123 -4.74 -12.00 -9.20
CA ILE A 123 -4.51 -12.86 -8.04
C ILE A 123 -4.50 -14.32 -8.50
N LYS A 124 -3.39 -15.01 -8.30
CA LYS A 124 -3.14 -16.41 -8.64
C LYS A 124 -2.86 -17.22 -7.38
N ASN A 125 -3.03 -18.54 -7.48
CA ASN A 125 -2.58 -19.52 -6.50
C ASN A 125 -2.95 -19.16 -5.04
N MET A 126 -4.19 -18.69 -4.85
CA MET A 126 -4.69 -18.27 -3.55
C MET A 126 -4.94 -19.49 -2.65
N GLN A 127 -4.31 -19.50 -1.48
CA GLN A 127 -4.42 -20.58 -0.49
C GLN A 127 -4.66 -20.00 0.90
N LEU A 128 -5.61 -20.59 1.62
CA LEU A 128 -5.82 -20.30 3.04
C LEU A 128 -4.65 -20.80 3.88
N VAL A 129 -4.08 -19.90 4.68
CA VAL A 129 -2.94 -20.17 5.57
C VAL A 129 -3.43 -20.35 7.01
N CYS A 130 -4.27 -19.44 7.50
CA CYS A 130 -4.91 -19.58 8.81
C CYS A 130 -6.28 -18.89 8.85
N GLU A 131 -7.14 -19.39 9.74
CA GLU A 131 -8.36 -18.71 10.20
C GLU A 131 -8.28 -18.53 11.70
N GLU A 132 -8.62 -17.35 12.18
CA GLU A 132 -8.70 -17.04 13.60
C GLU A 132 -10.04 -16.39 13.90
N ARG A 133 -10.70 -16.93 14.92
CA ARG A 133 -11.93 -16.39 15.48
C ARG A 133 -11.66 -16.09 16.95
N SER A 134 -11.93 -14.86 17.36
CA SER A 134 -11.76 -14.41 18.75
C SER A 134 -13.06 -14.46 19.54
#